data_AF-W1WE79-F1
#
_entry.id   AF-W1WE79-F1
#
_cell.length_a   1.000
_cell.length_b   1.000
_cell.length_c   1.000
_cell.angle_alpha   90.00
_cell.angle_beta   90.00
_cell.angle_gamma   90.00
#
_symmetry.space_group_name_H-M   'P 1'
#
loop_
_entity.id
_entity.type
_entity.pdbx_description
1 polymer ?
#
loop_
_entity_poly.entity_id
_entity_poly.type
_entity_poly.pdbx_seq_one_letter_code
_entity_poly.pdbx_strand_id
1 'polypeptide(L)'
;MGDLFSCQTRWSIEIIFSLTLAISYEVSVHVLRRSLSEAGLSLTNSLSSTEKMAEKRNIFLVGPMGAGKSTIGRQLAQQLNMEFYDSDQEIEKRTGADVGWVFDLEGEEGFRDREEKVINELTEKQGIVLATGG
;
A
#
# COMPACT_ATOMS: atom_id res chain seq x y z
N MET A 1 -28.82 12.21 -47.59
CA MET A 1 -28.46 10.78 -47.48
C MET A 1 -26.96 10.71 -47.73
N GLY A 2 -26.19 10.74 -46.65
CA GLY A 2 -24.75 11.00 -46.64
C GLY A 2 -24.43 11.62 -45.28
N ASP A 3 -23.36 11.16 -44.63
CA ASP A 3 -22.78 11.70 -43.38
C ASP A 3 -23.21 11.05 -42.05
N LEU A 4 -23.44 9.73 -42.04
CA LEU A 4 -23.48 8.95 -40.79
C LEU A 4 -22.44 7.80 -40.72
N PHE A 5 -21.70 7.55 -41.80
CA PHE A 5 -20.74 6.42 -41.86
C PHE A 5 -19.27 6.80 -41.66
N SER A 6 -18.89 8.09 -41.62
CA SER A 6 -17.49 8.48 -41.39
C SER A 6 -17.13 8.71 -39.91
N CYS A 7 -18.13 8.77 -39.02
CA CYS A 7 -17.89 9.02 -37.60
C CYS A 7 -17.48 7.74 -36.85
N GLN A 8 -18.07 6.58 -37.18
CA GLN A 8 -17.87 5.33 -36.44
C GLN A 8 -16.44 4.76 -36.52
N THR A 9 -15.76 4.95 -37.65
CA THR A 9 -14.41 4.43 -37.86
C THR A 9 -13.32 5.31 -37.22
N ARG A 10 -13.62 6.58 -36.94
CA ARG A 10 -12.68 7.50 -36.30
C ARG A 10 -12.51 7.21 -34.80
N TRP A 11 -13.59 6.81 -34.13
CA TRP A 11 -13.57 6.41 -32.70
C TRP A 11 -12.85 5.08 -32.46
N SER A 12 -12.91 4.16 -33.42
CA SER A 12 -12.27 2.83 -33.28
C SER A 12 -10.74 2.90 -33.30
N ILE A 13 -10.16 3.85 -34.03
CA ILE A 13 -8.70 3.98 -34.18
C ILE A 13 -8.08 4.71 -32.97
N GLU A 14 -8.75 5.73 -32.41
CA GLU A 14 -8.25 6.41 -31.20
C GLU A 14 -8.28 5.52 -29.95
N ILE A 15 -9.29 4.66 -29.81
CA ILE A 15 -9.38 3.71 -28.69
C ILE A 15 -8.22 2.71 -28.74
N ILE A 16 -7.89 2.19 -29.93
CA ILE A 16 -6.77 1.25 -30.10
C ILE A 16 -5.42 1.93 -29.86
N PHE A 17 -5.27 3.21 -30.26
CA PHE A 17 -4.05 3.98 -30.00
C PHE A 17 -3.87 4.30 -28.51
N SER A 18 -4.97 4.56 -27.79
CA SER A 18 -4.97 4.80 -26.34
C SER A 18 -4.69 3.52 -25.54
N LEU A 19 -5.26 2.38 -25.96
CA LEU A 19 -4.98 1.06 -25.34
C LEU A 19 -3.54 0.59 -25.54
N THR A 20 -2.92 0.89 -26.69
CA THR A 20 -1.53 0.50 -26.95
C THR A 20 -0.54 1.34 -26.13
N LEU A 21 -0.83 2.62 -25.89
CA LEU A 21 -0.03 3.48 -25.01
C LEU A 21 -0.18 3.14 -23.52
N ALA A 22 -1.34 2.63 -23.10
CA ALA A 22 -1.60 2.20 -21.73
C ALA A 22 -0.84 0.91 -21.31
N ILE A 23 -0.32 0.14 -22.26
CA ILE A 23 0.47 -1.07 -21.97
C ILE A 23 1.96 -0.71 -21.71
N SER A 24 2.44 0.45 -22.15
CA SER A 24 3.83 0.89 -21.96
C SER A 24 4.07 1.79 -20.75
N TYR A 25 3.03 2.41 -20.20
CA TYR A 25 3.13 3.23 -19.00
C TYR A 25 2.22 2.62 -17.95
N GLU A 26 2.76 2.41 -16.75
CA GLU A 26 2.10 1.89 -15.56
C GLU A 26 0.99 2.85 -15.07
N VAL A 27 -0.02 3.06 -15.91
CA VAL A 27 -1.12 3.97 -15.65
C VAL A 27 -2.10 3.21 -14.78
N SER A 28 -2.10 3.60 -13.50
CA SER A 28 -3.10 3.24 -12.51
C SER A 28 -4.50 3.20 -13.13
N VAL A 29 -5.17 2.06 -12.91
CA VAL A 29 -6.55 1.68 -13.30
C VAL A 29 -7.59 2.80 -13.11
N HIS A 30 -7.29 3.79 -12.27
CA HIS A 30 -8.08 5.01 -12.05
C HIS A 30 -8.34 5.86 -13.30
N VAL A 31 -7.38 6.00 -14.22
CA VAL A 31 -7.58 6.85 -15.42
C VAL A 31 -8.47 6.13 -16.45
N LEU A 32 -8.29 4.83 -16.62
CA LEU A 32 -9.12 4.00 -17.49
C LEU A 32 -10.59 4.03 -17.05
N ARG A 33 -10.84 4.08 -15.73
CA ARG A 33 -12.18 4.15 -15.15
C ARG A 33 -12.95 5.42 -15.52
N ARG A 34 -12.27 6.57 -15.67
CA ARG A 34 -12.93 7.83 -16.07
C ARG A 34 -13.37 7.79 -17.54
N SER A 35 -12.48 7.35 -18.45
CA SER A 35 -12.82 7.23 -19.86
C SER A 35 -13.92 6.20 -20.14
N LEU A 36 -13.94 5.07 -19.41
CA LEU A 36 -14.95 4.02 -19.59
C LEU A 36 -16.31 4.39 -18.99
N SER A 37 -16.34 5.16 -17.90
CA SER A 37 -17.57 5.72 -17.32
C SER A 37 -18.22 6.73 -18.26
N GLU A 38 -17.45 7.56 -18.95
CA GLU A 38 -17.96 8.50 -19.95
C GLU A 38 -18.51 7.78 -21.20
N ALA A 39 -17.99 6.59 -21.51
CA ALA A 39 -18.43 5.76 -22.63
C ALA A 39 -19.69 4.90 -22.34
N GLY A 40 -20.29 4.97 -21.14
CA GLY A 40 -21.54 4.29 -20.82
C GLY A 40 -21.48 2.75 -20.79
N LEU A 41 -20.27 2.17 -20.76
CA LEU A 41 -20.07 0.72 -20.70
C LEU A 41 -20.04 0.25 -19.25
N SER A 42 -21.12 -0.41 -18.81
CA SER A 42 -21.18 -1.07 -17.49
C SER A 42 -20.33 -2.34 -17.50
N LEU A 43 -19.14 -2.28 -16.90
CA LEU A 43 -18.33 -3.47 -16.63
C LEU A 43 -19.04 -4.34 -15.58
N THR A 44 -19.72 -5.39 -16.04
CA THR A 44 -20.46 -6.32 -15.18
C THR A 44 -19.51 -7.34 -14.54
N ASN A 45 -19.49 -7.32 -13.20
CA ASN A 45 -19.29 -8.39 -12.21
C ASN A 45 -18.16 -9.44 -12.31
N SER A 46 -17.38 -9.54 -13.40
CA SER A 46 -16.29 -10.52 -13.49
C SER A 46 -14.92 -10.02 -13.02
N LEU A 47 -14.80 -8.72 -12.70
CA LEU A 47 -13.56 -8.11 -12.17
C LEU A 47 -13.51 -8.07 -10.63
N SER A 48 -14.62 -8.36 -9.94
CA SER A 48 -14.67 -8.41 -8.47
C SER A 48 -13.77 -9.51 -7.87
N SER A 49 -13.46 -10.54 -8.66
CA SER A 49 -12.61 -11.67 -8.27
C SER A 49 -11.11 -11.37 -8.46
N THR A 50 -10.75 -10.43 -9.34
CA THR A 50 -9.35 -10.07 -9.64
C THR A 50 -8.90 -8.78 -8.95
N GLU A 51 -9.80 -7.87 -8.57
CA GLU A 51 -9.47 -6.71 -7.74
C GLU A 51 -9.09 -7.08 -6.29
N LYS A 52 -9.51 -8.26 -5.81
CA LYS A 52 -9.23 -8.75 -4.44
C LYS A 52 -7.81 -9.27 -4.21
N MET A 53 -6.97 -9.25 -5.24
CA MET A 53 -5.60 -9.77 -5.20
C MET A 53 -4.55 -8.68 -5.42
N ALA A 54 -4.90 -7.41 -5.15
CA ALA A 54 -3.87 -6.47 -4.72
C ALA A 54 -3.27 -7.06 -3.44
N GLU A 55 -2.15 -7.76 -3.58
CA GLU A 55 -1.38 -8.30 -2.47
C GLU A 55 -1.38 -7.26 -1.36
N LYS A 56 -1.81 -7.67 -0.17
CA LYS A 56 -1.77 -6.86 1.03
C LYS A 56 -0.29 -6.66 1.36
N ARG A 57 0.38 -5.77 0.63
CA ARG A 57 1.81 -5.47 0.80
C ARG A 57 2.00 -4.80 2.15
N ASN A 58 3.13 -5.09 2.79
CA ASN A 58 3.49 -4.45 4.03
C ASN A 58 3.88 -3.00 3.78
N ILE A 59 3.50 -2.12 4.69
CA ILE A 59 3.83 -0.69 4.67
C ILE A 59 4.75 -0.41 5.84
N PHE A 60 5.95 0.09 5.57
CA PHE A 60 6.94 0.42 6.59
C PHE A 60 7.07 1.94 6.71
N LEU A 61 6.88 2.47 7.92
CA LEU A 61 7.01 3.89 8.25
C LEU A 61 8.33 4.10 8.99
N VAL A 62 9.30 4.69 8.28
CA VAL A 62 10.63 5.01 8.78
C VAL A 62 10.80 6.52 8.97
N GLY A 63 11.58 6.93 9.96
CA GLY A 63 11.84 8.34 10.26
C GLY A 63 12.21 8.56 11.72
N PRO A 64 12.55 9.80 12.13
CA PRO A 64 13.00 10.08 13.49
C PRO A 64 11.90 9.87 14.54
N MET A 65 12.30 9.74 15.81
CA MET A 65 11.37 9.76 16.94
C MET A 65 10.55 11.07 16.93
N GLY A 66 9.26 10.99 17.25
CA GLY A 66 8.38 12.18 17.25
C GLY A 66 7.87 12.65 15.88
N ALA A 67 8.26 12.01 14.76
CA ALA A 67 7.69 12.31 13.43
C ALA A 67 6.20 11.92 13.26
N GLY A 68 5.57 11.36 14.30
CA GLY A 68 4.16 10.95 14.27
C GLY A 68 3.90 9.63 13.56
N LYS A 69 4.92 8.79 13.35
CA LYS A 69 4.84 7.50 12.62
C LYS A 69 3.76 6.59 13.19
N SER A 70 3.67 6.45 14.51
CA SER A 70 2.64 5.62 15.16
C SER A 70 1.23 6.23 15.04
N THR A 71 1.12 7.55 14.93
CA THR A 71 -0.18 8.23 14.74
C THR A 71 -0.67 8.06 13.30
N ILE A 72 0.19 8.35 12.32
CA ILE A 72 -0.12 8.18 10.89
C ILE A 72 -0.33 6.70 10.56
N GLY A 73 0.50 5.81 11.10
CA GLY A 73 0.40 4.37 10.88
C GLY A 73 -0.90 3.76 11.38
N ARG A 74 -1.40 4.17 12.55
CA ARG A 74 -2.72 3.75 13.04
C ARG A 74 -3.86 4.20 12.13
N GLN A 75 -3.84 5.46 11.69
CA GLN A 75 -4.85 5.97 10.77
C GLN A 75 -4.81 5.24 9.42
N LEU A 76 -3.61 5.00 8.89
CA LEU A 76 -3.40 4.30 7.64
C LEU A 76 -3.88 2.83 7.73
N ALA A 77 -3.55 2.14 8.82
CA ALA A 77 -3.99 0.78 9.06
C ALA A 77 -5.51 0.66 9.15
N GLN A 78 -6.18 1.62 9.82
CA GLN A 78 -7.64 1.67 9.88
C GLN A 78 -8.27 1.89 8.50
N GLN A 79 -7.71 2.80 7.69
CA GLN A 79 -8.23 3.08 6.35
C GLN A 79 -8.04 1.91 5.38
N LEU A 80 -6.93 1.17 5.51
CA LEU A 80 -6.59 0.04 4.65
C LEU A 80 -7.08 -1.31 5.21
N ASN A 81 -7.75 -1.32 6.36
CA ASN A 81 -8.16 -2.52 7.09
C ASN A 81 -7.00 -3.51 7.27
N MET A 82 -5.86 -2.99 7.71
CA MET A 82 -4.60 -3.68 7.97
C MET A 82 -4.30 -3.65 9.47
N GLU A 83 -3.43 -4.56 9.92
CA GLU A 83 -2.94 -4.52 11.30
C GLU A 83 -1.82 -3.49 11.43
N PHE A 84 -1.82 -2.73 12.53
CA PHE A 84 -0.76 -1.79 12.86
C PHE A 84 0.18 -2.40 13.90
N TYR A 85 1.48 -2.30 13.65
CA TYR A 85 2.54 -2.68 14.57
C TYR A 85 3.51 -1.51 14.76
N ASP A 86 4.06 -1.42 15.96
CA ASP A 86 5.11 -0.47 16.33
C ASP A 86 6.26 -1.30 16.90
N SER A 87 7.47 -1.17 16.34
CA SER A 87 8.62 -1.98 16.78
C SER A 87 8.97 -1.72 18.24
N ASP A 88 8.83 -0.49 18.71
CA ASP A 88 9.17 -0.12 20.10
C ASP A 88 8.19 -0.77 21.07
N GLN A 89 6.89 -0.72 20.75
CA GLN A 89 5.87 -1.40 21.56
C GLN A 89 6.02 -2.93 21.53
N GLU A 90 6.43 -3.49 20.40
CA GLU A 90 6.66 -4.93 20.29
C GLU A 90 7.89 -5.36 21.11
N ILE A 91 8.93 -4.53 21.17
CA ILE A 91 10.07 -4.72 22.08
C ILE A 91 9.58 -4.70 23.54
N GLU A 92 8.85 -3.67 23.94
CA GLU A 92 8.31 -3.53 25.31
C GLU A 92 7.44 -4.71 25.72
N LYS A 93 6.59 -5.18 24.81
CA LYS A 93 5.72 -6.33 25.04
C LYS A 93 6.50 -7.63 25.25
N ARG A 94 7.62 -7.80 24.55
CA ARG A 94 8.48 -9.00 24.65
C ARG A 94 9.37 -8.99 25.88
N THR A 95 9.88 -7.82 26.26
CA THR A 95 10.76 -7.66 27.44
C THR A 95 9.96 -7.48 28.72
N GLY A 96 8.72 -7.00 28.63
CA GLY A 96 7.90 -6.61 29.78
C GLY A 96 8.40 -5.33 30.47
N ALA A 97 9.24 -4.56 29.79
CA ALA A 97 9.85 -3.34 30.30
C ALA A 97 9.88 -2.24 29.23
N ASP A 98 9.89 -0.98 29.67
CA ASP A 98 9.97 0.20 28.81
C ASP A 98 11.20 0.14 27.88
N VAL A 99 11.04 0.60 26.64
CA VAL A 99 12.09 0.55 25.60
C VAL A 99 13.36 1.26 26.05
N GLY A 100 13.24 2.38 26.78
CA GLY A 100 14.37 3.12 27.34
C GLY A 100 15.08 2.35 28.43
N TRP A 101 14.36 1.62 29.28
CA TRP A 101 14.97 0.76 30.30
C TRP A 101 15.71 -0.43 29.68
N VAL A 102 15.16 -1.02 28.62
CA VAL A 102 15.84 -2.07 27.84
C VAL A 102 17.13 -1.55 27.22
N PHE A 103 17.09 -0.35 26.64
CA PHE A 103 18.25 0.31 26.07
C PHE A 103 19.33 0.60 27.14
N ASP A 104 18.94 1.12 28.30
CA ASP A 104 19.85 1.41 29.41
C ASP A 104 20.52 0.14 29.98
N LEU A 105 19.80 -0.99 29.96
CA LEU A 105 20.28 -2.27 30.50
C LEU A 105 21.16 -3.04 29.51
N GLU A 106 20.73 -3.15 28.25
CA GLU A 106 21.42 -3.95 27.22
C GLU A 106 22.48 -3.15 26.47
N GLY A 107 22.44 -1.82 26.57
CA GLY A 107 23.24 -0.92 25.75
C GLY A 107 22.79 -0.91 24.30
N GLU A 108 23.47 -0.08 23.50
CA GLU A 108 23.11 0.13 22.10
C GLU A 108 23.21 -1.16 21.26
N GLU A 109 24.28 -1.94 21.44
CA GLU A 109 24.50 -3.17 20.66
C GLU A 109 23.39 -4.21 20.91
N GLY A 110 23.11 -4.51 22.19
CA GLY A 110 22.06 -5.47 22.54
C GLY A 110 20.67 -5.02 22.12
N PHE A 111 20.38 -3.72 22.24
CA PHE A 111 19.13 -3.14 21.77
C PHE A 111 18.97 -3.26 20.25
N ARG A 112 20.01 -2.96 19.47
CA ARG A 112 19.99 -3.06 18.00
C ARG A 112 19.81 -4.51 17.53
N ASP A 113 20.49 -5.47 18.15
CA ASP A 113 20.31 -6.89 17.86
C ASP A 113 18.87 -7.35 18.11
N ARG A 114 18.24 -6.82 19.16
CA ARG A 114 16.85 -7.12 19.51
C ARG A 114 15.88 -6.46 18.54
N GLU A 115 16.10 -5.19 18.22
CA GLU A 115 15.31 -4.43 17.25
C GLU A 115 15.31 -5.13 15.89
N GLU A 116 16.48 -5.54 15.40
CA GLU A 116 16.62 -6.26 14.13
C GLU A 116 15.79 -7.55 14.12
N LYS A 117 15.85 -8.36 15.19
CA LYS A 117 15.06 -9.59 15.32
C LYS A 117 13.56 -9.31 15.30
N VAL A 118 13.12 -8.30 16.05
CA VAL A 118 11.71 -7.91 16.11
C VAL A 118 11.22 -7.44 14.74
N ILE A 119 11.97 -6.56 14.07
CA ILE A 119 11.63 -6.08 12.73
C ILE A 119 11.57 -7.25 11.74
N ASN A 120 12.57 -8.14 11.76
CA ASN A 120 12.60 -9.31 10.87
C ASN A 120 11.34 -10.17 11.04
N GLU A 121 10.96 -10.50 12.27
CA GLU A 121 9.73 -11.26 12.54
C GLU A 121 8.45 -10.52 12.11
N LEU A 122 8.41 -9.20 12.25
CA LEU A 122 7.27 -8.40 11.78
C LEU A 122 7.20 -8.33 10.26
N THR A 123 8.35 -8.33 9.56
CA THR A 123 8.39 -8.33 8.09
C THR A 123 7.89 -9.64 7.47
N GLU A 124 7.92 -10.75 8.21
CA GLU A 124 7.36 -12.04 7.77
C GLU A 124 5.83 -12.06 7.72
N LYS A 125 5.17 -11.13 8.44
CA LYS A 125 3.71 -10.96 8.37
C LYS A 125 3.31 -10.37 7.01
N GLN A 126 2.03 -10.49 6.65
CA GLN A 126 1.51 -9.92 5.41
C GLN A 126 0.33 -9.00 5.71
N GLY A 127 0.24 -7.89 4.98
CA GLY A 127 -0.84 -6.94 5.13
C GLY A 127 -0.77 -6.11 6.40
N ILE A 128 0.45 -5.78 6.84
CA ILE A 128 0.66 -4.96 8.04
C ILE A 128 1.18 -3.57 7.73
N VAL A 129 0.91 -2.63 8.63
CA VAL A 129 1.55 -1.32 8.69
C VAL A 129 2.49 -1.33 9.89
N LEU A 130 3.79 -1.21 9.66
CA LEU A 130 4.82 -1.22 10.69
C LEU A 130 5.43 0.18 10.83
N ALA A 131 5.38 0.76 12.03
CA ALA A 131 6.19 1.90 12.40
C ALA A 131 7.49 1.42 13.06
N THR A 132 8.63 1.89 12.55
CA THR A 132 9.94 1.56 13.13
C THR A 132 10.34 2.57 14.22
N GLY A 133 11.23 2.14 15.11
CA GLY A 133 11.94 3.00 16.05
C GLY A 133 12.74 4.09 15.34
N GLY A 134 13.12 5.13 16.10
CA GLY A 134 13.87 6.29 15.63
C GLY A 134 15.28 6.35 16.19
#